data_AF-A0A935TQG7-F1
#
_entry.id   AF-A0A935TQG7-F1
#
_cell.length_a   1.000
_cell.length_b   1.000
_cell.length_c   1.000
_cell.angle_alpha   90.00
_cell.angle_beta   90.00
_cell.angle_gamma   90.00
#
_symmetry.space_group_name_H-M   'P 1'
#
loop_
_entity.id
_entity.type
_entity.pdbx_description
1 polymer ?
#
loop_
_entity_poly.entity_id
_entity_poly.type
_entity_poly.pdbx_seq_one_letter_code
_entity_poly.pdbx_strand_id
1 'polypeptide(L)'
;MNPNLITPPVLCEDDAVLDLNLYDDNALPGVWSGTGVTGTTFNPAGLGGQTITLTYDPADPCANNGNINVTINALQVPILLAPAALCANSPVLDLSLYDDDNFVGTWSG
;
A
#
# COMPACT_ATOMS: atom_id res chain seq x y z
N MET A 1 -20.68 22.06 8.20
CA MET A 1 -19.27 22.30 7.80
C MET A 1 -18.68 21.00 7.28
N ASN A 2 -17.64 21.01 6.45
CA ASN A 2 -17.02 19.78 5.96
C ASN A 2 -15.58 19.69 6.48
N PRO A 3 -15.11 18.53 6.96
CA PRO A 3 -13.71 18.35 7.36
C PRO A 3 -12.80 18.47 6.14
N ASN A 4 -11.63 19.09 6.34
CA ASN A 4 -10.57 19.15 5.34
C ASN A 4 -9.56 18.03 5.57
N LEU A 5 -9.85 16.86 5.01
CA LEU A 5 -9.02 15.66 5.16
C LEU A 5 -7.87 15.65 4.14
N ILE A 6 -6.73 15.11 4.56
CA ILE A 6 -5.56 14.94 3.68
C ILE A 6 -5.57 13.52 3.13
N THR A 7 -5.32 13.36 1.84
CA THR A 7 -5.20 12.03 1.22
C THR A 7 -3.85 11.40 1.60
N PRO A 8 -3.83 10.20 2.20
CA PRO A 8 -2.59 9.50 2.49
C PRO A 8 -1.90 9.01 1.22
N PRO A 9 -0.58 8.72 1.28
CA PRO A 9 0.14 8.13 0.16
C PRO A 9 -0.38 6.73 -0.16
N VAL A 10 0.00 6.21 -1.33
CA VAL A 10 -0.21 4.80 -1.67
C VAL A 10 0.61 3.94 -0.71
N LEU A 11 -0.03 2.89 -0.17
CA LEU A 11 0.59 1.93 0.75
C LEU A 11 0.82 0.59 0.06
N CYS A 12 1.67 -0.24 0.63
CA CYS A 12 1.80 -1.66 0.31
C CYS A 12 1.07 -2.50 1.36
N GLU A 13 0.65 -3.72 1.01
CA GLU A 13 -0.02 -4.61 1.96
C GLU A 13 0.87 -5.12 3.10
N ASP A 14 2.19 -4.93 3.03
CA ASP A 14 3.14 -5.22 4.11
C ASP A 14 3.62 -3.97 4.86
N ASP A 15 3.09 -2.79 4.51
CA ASP A 15 3.42 -1.56 5.20
C ASP A 15 2.96 -1.61 6.67
N ALA A 16 3.67 -0.87 7.50
CA ALA A 16 3.30 -0.67 8.89
C ALA A 16 1.93 0.03 9.01
N VAL A 17 1.34 -0.08 10.19
CA VAL A 17 0.09 0.63 10.51
C VAL A 17 0.27 2.14 10.35
N LEU A 18 -0.68 2.77 9.66
CA LEU A 18 -0.72 4.20 9.40
C LEU A 18 -1.50 4.91 10.51
N ASP A 19 -0.96 6.01 11.05
CA ASP A 19 -1.68 6.88 11.98
C ASP A 19 -2.57 7.86 11.21
N LEU A 20 -3.89 7.74 11.37
CA LEU A 20 -4.88 8.56 10.70
C LEU A 20 -5.01 9.97 11.30
N ASN A 21 -4.49 10.22 12.51
CA ASN A 21 -4.48 11.56 13.11
C ASN A 21 -3.58 12.54 12.33
N LEU A 22 -2.69 12.03 11.48
CA LEU A 22 -1.86 12.86 10.60
C LEU A 22 -2.64 13.36 9.37
N TYR A 23 -3.83 12.80 9.12
CA TYR A 23 -4.64 13.03 7.93
C TYR A 23 -6.04 13.56 8.26
N ASP A 24 -6.33 13.77 9.55
CA ASP A 24 -7.58 14.35 10.02
C ASP A 24 -7.59 15.87 9.96
N ASP A 25 -8.76 16.44 10.22
CA ASP A 25 -8.92 17.88 10.37
C ASP A 25 -8.80 18.25 11.85
N ASN A 26 -7.66 18.80 12.25
CA ASN A 26 -7.42 19.24 13.63
C ASN A 26 -8.42 20.33 14.10
N ALA A 27 -9.12 21.02 13.19
CA ALA A 27 -10.19 21.96 13.55
C ALA A 27 -11.54 21.27 13.82
N LEU A 28 -11.71 20.03 13.38
CA LEU A 28 -12.93 19.23 13.51
C LEU A 28 -12.57 17.82 14.01
N PRO A 29 -12.36 17.64 15.33
CA PRO A 29 -12.06 16.33 15.89
C PRO A 29 -13.22 15.35 15.68
N GLY A 30 -12.89 14.08 15.46
CA GLY A 30 -13.84 13.07 15.01
C GLY A 30 -13.27 11.66 15.10
N VAL A 31 -14.02 10.71 14.55
CA VAL A 31 -13.67 9.29 14.54
C VAL A 31 -13.51 8.78 13.13
N TRP A 32 -12.51 7.92 12.93
CA TRP A 32 -12.31 7.22 11.67
C TRP A 32 -13.03 5.87 11.67
N SER A 33 -13.57 5.51 10.50
CA SER A 33 -14.24 4.23 10.27
C SER A 33 -13.95 3.70 8.86
N GLY A 34 -13.90 2.38 8.73
CA GLY A 34 -13.63 1.71 7.46
C GLY A 34 -12.94 0.36 7.64
N THR A 35 -12.76 -0.36 6.54
CA THR A 35 -11.99 -1.62 6.53
C THR A 35 -10.54 -1.35 6.94
N GLY A 36 -9.97 -2.18 7.82
CA GLY A 36 -8.58 -2.00 8.28
C GLY A 36 -8.40 -0.88 9.31
N VAL A 37 -9.43 -0.12 9.65
CA VAL A 37 -9.35 0.93 10.68
C VAL A 37 -9.61 0.36 12.07
N THR A 38 -8.72 0.64 13.01
CA THR A 38 -8.90 0.37 14.44
C THR A 38 -8.58 1.64 15.22
N GLY A 39 -9.61 2.28 15.79
CA GLY A 39 -9.46 3.58 16.45
C GLY A 39 -9.02 4.65 15.45
N THR A 40 -7.82 5.19 15.66
CA THR A 40 -7.19 6.20 14.78
C THR A 40 -6.08 5.60 13.92
N THR A 41 -6.00 4.28 13.81
CA THR A 41 -4.95 3.61 13.02
C THR A 41 -5.57 2.83 11.86
N PHE A 42 -4.85 2.77 10.75
CA PHE A 42 -5.21 1.99 9.57
C PHE A 42 -4.16 0.90 9.31
N ASN A 43 -4.60 -0.34 9.17
CA ASN A 43 -3.75 -1.49 8.86
C ASN A 43 -3.97 -1.94 7.41
N PRO A 44 -2.97 -1.80 6.52
CA PRO A 44 -3.07 -2.25 5.13
C PRO A 44 -2.91 -3.76 4.95
N ALA A 45 -2.56 -4.51 6.01
CA ALA A 45 -2.28 -5.94 5.95
C ALA A 45 -3.43 -6.76 5.36
N GLY A 46 -3.14 -7.48 4.27
CA GLY A 46 -4.10 -8.35 3.58
C GLY A 46 -5.14 -7.60 2.74
N LEU A 47 -4.96 -6.30 2.52
CA LEU A 47 -5.82 -5.47 1.67
C LEU A 47 -5.17 -5.13 0.32
N GLY A 48 -4.11 -5.85 -0.06
CA GLY A 48 -3.38 -5.66 -1.31
C GLY A 48 -4.25 -5.69 -2.56
N GLY A 49 -3.96 -4.80 -3.50
CA GLY A 49 -4.63 -4.70 -4.80
C GLY A 49 -5.99 -4.00 -4.75
N GLN A 50 -6.31 -3.33 -3.64
CA GLN A 50 -7.60 -2.69 -3.42
C GLN A 50 -7.44 -1.19 -3.10
N THR A 51 -8.50 -0.43 -3.40
CA THR A 51 -8.67 0.94 -2.89
C THR A 51 -9.72 0.92 -1.80
N ILE A 52 -9.33 1.34 -0.60
CA ILE A 52 -10.19 1.34 0.59
C ILE A 52 -10.67 2.76 0.85
N THR A 53 -11.99 2.94 0.94
CA THR A 53 -12.59 4.21 1.34
C THR A 53 -12.73 4.26 2.86
N LEU A 54 -12.09 5.24 3.49
CA LEU A 54 -12.22 5.54 4.91
C LEU A 54 -13.15 6.73 5.10
N THR A 55 -14.02 6.64 6.11
CA THR A 55 -14.97 7.69 6.46
C THR A 55 -14.59 8.31 7.80
N TYR A 56 -14.52 9.64 7.81
CA TYR A 56 -14.34 10.44 9.01
C TYR A 56 -15.68 11.02 9.46
N ASP A 57 -16.02 10.81 10.72
CA ASP A 57 -17.22 11.32 11.37
C ASP A 57 -16.84 12.34 12.43
N PRO A 58 -16.96 13.65 12.15
CA PRO A 58 -16.68 14.70 13.13
C PRO A 58 -17.64 14.61 14.31
N ALA A 59 -17.17 14.94 15.51
CA ALA A 59 -18.00 14.97 16.72
C ALA A 59 -19.02 16.13 16.72
N ASP A 60 -18.86 17.11 15.83
CA ASP A 60 -19.78 18.25 15.69
C ASP A 60 -21.04 17.82 14.90
N PRO A 61 -22.25 17.92 15.49
CA PRO A 61 -23.50 17.54 14.82
C PRO A 61 -23.88 18.44 13.63
N CYS A 62 -23.22 19.59 13.46
CA CYS A 62 -23.39 20.49 12.32
C CYS A 62 -22.33 20.26 11.22
N ALA A 63 -21.42 19.30 11.42
CA ALA A 63 -20.46 18.90 10.42
C ALA A 63 -20.97 17.70 9.60
N ASN A 64 -20.60 17.66 8.33
CA ASN A 64 -20.82 16.52 7.46
C ASN A 64 -19.66 15.54 7.59
N ASN A 65 -19.92 14.28 7.27
CA ASN A 65 -18.88 13.27 7.15
C ASN A 65 -17.92 13.59 5.99
N GLY A 66 -16.65 13.24 6.17
CA GLY A 66 -15.64 13.27 5.12
C GLY A 66 -15.21 11.88 4.71
N ASN A 67 -14.63 11.74 3.52
CA ASN A 67 -14.13 10.47 3.02
C ASN A 67 -12.74 10.65 2.41
N ILE A 68 -11.88 9.65 2.57
CA ILE A 68 -10.60 9.54 1.86
C ILE A 68 -10.47 8.16 1.23
N ASN A 69 -9.72 8.06 0.14
CA ASN A 69 -9.41 6.79 -0.50
C ASN A 69 -7.94 6.47 -0.28
N VAL A 70 -7.66 5.24 0.15
CA VAL A 70 -6.31 4.71 0.37
C VAL A 70 -6.09 3.58 -0.63
N THR A 71 -5.11 3.74 -1.50
CA THR A 71 -4.73 2.70 -2.46
C THR A 71 -3.66 1.81 -1.83
N ILE A 72 -3.85 0.50 -1.92
CA ILE A 72 -2.96 -0.50 -1.33
C ILE A 72 -2.48 -1.42 -2.44
N ASN A 73 -1.18 -1.41 -2.68
CA ASN A 73 -0.53 -2.28 -3.64
C ASN A 73 -0.36 -3.68 -3.04
N ALA A 74 -0.71 -4.71 -3.81
CA ALA A 74 -0.43 -6.09 -3.42
C ALA A 74 1.08 -6.36 -3.51
N LEU A 75 1.56 -7.25 -2.65
CA LEU A 75 2.88 -7.83 -2.79
C LEU A 75 2.90 -8.61 -4.09
N GLN A 76 3.89 -8.26 -4.88
CA GLN A 76 4.10 -8.89 -6.16
C GLN A 76 5.35 -9.77 -5.97
N VAL A 77 5.23 -11.07 -6.24
CA VAL A 77 6.34 -12.03 -6.11
C VAL A 77 7.02 -12.14 -7.48
N PRO A 78 8.33 -11.84 -7.60
CA PRO A 78 9.06 -12.02 -8.84
C PRO A 78 9.07 -13.48 -9.25
N ILE A 79 8.77 -13.76 -10.52
CA ILE A 79 8.90 -15.11 -11.07
C ILE A 79 10.26 -15.22 -11.74
N LEU A 80 11.23 -15.79 -11.03
CA LEU A 80 12.54 -16.08 -11.62
C LEU A 80 12.47 -17.36 -12.45
N LEU A 81 12.80 -17.25 -13.75
CA LEU A 81 13.01 -18.41 -14.61
C LEU A 81 14.37 -19.04 -14.25
N ALA A 82 14.36 -20.30 -13.82
CA ALA A 82 15.61 -21.01 -13.55
C ALA A 82 16.30 -21.39 -14.88
N PRO A 83 17.59 -21.04 -15.07
CA PRO A 83 18.34 -21.51 -16.23
C PRO A 83 18.53 -23.03 -16.19
N ALA A 84 18.59 -23.65 -17.36
CA ALA A 84 18.87 -25.08 -17.48
C ALA A 84 20.28 -25.41 -16.95
N ALA A 85 20.51 -26.67 -16.57
CA ALA A 85 21.81 -27.15 -16.10
C ALA A 85 22.92 -26.83 -17.13
N LEU A 86 23.90 -26.02 -16.70
CA LEU A 86 25.03 -25.63 -17.53
C LEU A 86 26.16 -26.66 -17.42
N CYS A 87 26.82 -26.94 -18.53
CA CYS A 87 28.05 -27.74 -18.58
C CYS A 87 29.27 -26.83 -18.37
N ALA A 88 30.42 -27.40 -17.98
CA ALA A 88 31.66 -26.64 -17.75
C ALA A 88 32.16 -25.84 -18.98
N ASN A 89 31.68 -26.21 -20.16
CA ASN A 89 32.00 -25.63 -21.46
C ASN A 89 30.81 -24.91 -22.10
N SER A 90 29.78 -24.58 -21.32
CA SER A 90 28.68 -23.71 -21.77
C SER A 90 29.17 -22.28 -22.02
N PRO A 91 28.60 -21.57 -23.02
CA PRO A 91 28.86 -20.15 -23.22
C PRO A 91 28.38 -19.33 -22.02
N VAL A 92 28.86 -18.09 -21.93
CA VAL A 92 28.44 -17.13 -20.89
C VAL A 92 26.93 -17.00 -20.91
N LEU A 93 26.30 -17.23 -19.75
CA LEU A 93 24.87 -17.09 -19.58
C LEU A 93 24.51 -15.61 -19.40
N ASP A 94 23.64 -15.10 -20.27
CA ASP A 94 23.05 -13.78 -20.09
C ASP A 94 21.88 -13.89 -19.11
N LEU A 95 22.10 -13.42 -17.88
CA LEU A 95 21.10 -13.46 -16.82
C LEU A 95 19.94 -12.48 -17.05
N SER A 96 20.12 -11.49 -17.93
CA SER A 96 19.04 -10.55 -18.27
C SER A 96 17.89 -11.20 -19.04
N LEU A 97 18.13 -12.38 -19.65
CA LEU A 97 17.09 -13.18 -20.30
C LEU A 97 16.18 -13.91 -19.30
N TYR A 98 16.52 -13.86 -18.01
CA TYR A 98 15.79 -14.52 -16.92
C TYR A 98 15.22 -13.51 -15.91
N ASP A 99 15.33 -12.22 -16.21
CA ASP A 99 14.70 -11.16 -15.44
C ASP A 99 13.18 -11.19 -15.59
N ASP A 100 12.48 -10.82 -14.52
CA ASP A 100 11.05 -10.54 -14.59
C ASP A 100 10.88 -9.08 -15.04
N ASP A 101 10.32 -8.88 -16.24
CA ASP A 101 10.09 -7.53 -16.81
C ASP A 101 9.26 -6.62 -15.90
N ASN A 102 8.52 -7.19 -14.93
CA ASN A 102 7.71 -6.44 -13.97
C ASN A 102 8.49 -6.03 -12.70
N PHE A 103 9.71 -6.55 -12.50
CA PHE A 103 10.53 -6.27 -11.33
C PHE A 103 11.96 -5.92 -11.73
N VAL A 104 12.30 -4.64 -11.61
CA VAL A 104 13.66 -4.16 -11.84
C VAL A 104 14.56 -4.59 -10.68
N GLY A 105 15.49 -5.52 -10.94
CA GLY A 105 16.47 -6.01 -9.97
C GLY A 105 17.87 -6.07 -10.57
N THR A 106 18.90 -6.18 -9.73
CA THR A 106 20.27 -6.48 -10.16
C THR A 106 20.70 -7.80 -9.58
N TRP A 107 21.14 -8.74 -10.42
CA TRP A 107 21.78 -9.98 -9.96
C TRP A 107 23.07 -9.65 -9.20
N SER A 108 23.20 -10.16 -7.98
CA SER A 108 24.46 -10.17 -7.22
C SER A 108 24.81 -11.60 -6.85
N GLY A 109 26.06 -12.00 -7.10
CA GLY A 109 26.63 -13.31 -6.74
C GLY A 109 27.99 -13.15 -6.08
#